data_AF-A0A285R543-F1
#
_entry.id   AF-A0A285R543-F1
#
_cell.length_a   1.000
_cell.length_b   1.000
_cell.length_c   1.000
_cell.angle_alpha   90.00
_cell.angle_beta   90.00
_cell.angle_gamma   90.00
#
_symmetry.space_group_name_H-M   'P 1'
#
loop_
_entity.id
_entity.type
_entity.pdbx_description
1 polymer ?
#
loop_
_entity_poly.entity_id
_entity_poly.type
_entity_poly.pdbx_seq_one_letter_code
_entity_poly.pdbx_strand_id
1 'polypeptide(L)'
;MVPGDVCVPQAAVAGLAKDGGQVLEVTGFARLLGRPVVVEPQARVMAVGASAAERSAALAAGQAPGFTLPDVHGVGHSLSELRGRKVALVFWASWCGCRYDLPEWQRQHAALAAEGFSVVSVAVDRRIEDAAPWIAEAAPTHPALVDVDGRVADLYQLLNVPTVVWIDEQGRIVRPNDTQFATDLFRSMSGLDSAKTLHALRRWVTADDTGLHPDAVAELTRPADPRQQLARTHAALALWLLRHSHHEAAQRHFAAAAQLAPEDVTTWRSAMPLLGVDPMGEEYFARRTALEEAGIPIYRPLPDRQ
;
A
#
# COMPACT_ATOMS: atom_id res chain seq x y z
N MET A 1 22.49 -3.15 4.19
CA MET A 1 22.33 -1.80 4.77
C MET A 1 21.09 -1.19 4.14
N VAL A 2 20.03 -0.99 4.93
CA VAL A 2 18.75 -0.44 4.45
C VAL A 2 18.81 1.09 4.58
N PRO A 3 18.74 1.87 3.50
CA PRO A 3 18.52 3.31 3.58
C PRO A 3 17.01 3.55 3.67
N GLY A 4 16.51 4.13 4.77
CA GLY A 4 15.08 4.42 4.85
C GLY A 4 14.61 5.21 6.05
N ASP A 5 15.10 4.92 7.26
CA ASP A 5 14.51 5.50 8.47
C ASP A 5 15.59 6.14 9.35
N VAL A 6 15.92 7.40 9.05
CA VAL A 6 16.70 8.21 9.98
C VAL A 6 15.70 8.84 10.96
N CYS A 7 15.49 8.17 12.09
CA CYS A 7 14.83 8.78 13.24
C CYS A 7 15.80 9.78 13.86
N VAL A 8 15.58 11.09 13.65
CA VAL A 8 16.40 12.15 14.25
C VAL A 8 15.81 12.48 15.62
N PRO A 9 16.51 12.20 16.74
CA PRO A 9 16.01 12.52 18.06
C PRO A 9 15.80 14.04 18.20
N GLN A 10 14.63 14.45 18.68
CA GLN A 10 14.33 15.85 18.96
C GLN A 10 15.07 16.27 20.24
N ALA A 11 16.35 16.60 20.10
CA ALA A 11 16.97 17.57 20.98
C ALA A 11 16.74 18.94 20.33
N ALA A 12 15.92 19.76 20.98
CA ALA A 12 15.64 21.16 20.69
C ALA A 12 15.01 21.51 19.32
N VAL A 13 13.67 21.54 19.30
CA VAL A 13 12.98 22.68 18.64
C VAL A 13 13.22 23.89 19.55
N ALA A 14 14.43 24.46 19.43
CA ALA A 14 14.94 25.72 19.97
C ALA A 14 16.48 25.61 20.07
N GLY A 15 17.19 25.70 18.95
CA GLY A 15 18.65 25.89 18.94
C GLY A 15 19.46 24.77 19.61
N LEU A 16 19.77 23.72 18.86
CA LEU A 16 20.96 22.92 19.17
C LEU A 16 22.20 23.69 18.72
N ALA A 17 22.82 24.41 19.66
CA ALA A 17 24.20 24.84 19.53
C ALA A 17 25.10 23.81 20.23
N LYS A 18 26.07 23.28 19.50
CA LYS A 18 27.36 22.87 20.08
C LYS A 18 28.46 23.27 19.10
N ASP A 19 29.28 24.22 19.55
CA ASP A 19 30.43 24.82 18.89
C ASP A 19 30.21 25.48 17.53
N GLY A 20 29.93 26.79 17.55
CA GLY A 20 30.20 27.73 16.44
C GLY A 20 29.46 27.51 15.10
N GLY A 21 28.58 26.53 14.98
CA GLY A 21 27.98 26.08 13.73
C GLY A 21 26.48 26.41 13.58
N GLN A 22 26.05 26.59 12.33
CA GLN A 22 24.67 26.88 11.92
C GLN A 22 23.67 25.82 12.44
N VAL A 23 22.54 26.26 12.98
CA VAL A 23 21.44 25.40 13.42
C VAL A 23 20.63 24.94 12.20
N LEU A 24 20.56 23.63 11.95
CA LEU A 24 19.66 23.08 10.94
C LEU A 24 18.26 22.88 11.54
N GLU A 25 17.29 23.69 11.11
CA GLU A 25 15.88 23.53 11.46
C GLU A 25 15.27 22.41 10.59
N VAL A 26 15.22 21.20 11.13
CA VAL A 26 14.85 19.98 10.37
C VAL A 26 13.46 20.08 9.76
N THR A 27 12.48 20.69 10.45
CA THR A 27 11.11 20.80 9.91
C THR A 27 11.09 21.77 8.72
N GLY A 28 11.81 22.89 8.81
CA GLY A 28 11.96 23.89 7.77
C GLY A 28 12.74 23.35 6.58
N PHE A 29 13.81 22.60 6.82
CA PHE A 29 14.55 21.92 5.76
C PHE A 29 13.67 20.91 5.02
N ALA A 30 12.90 20.09 5.73
CA ALA A 30 12.00 19.14 5.08
C ALA A 30 10.84 19.83 4.33
N ARG A 31 10.30 20.94 4.84
CA ARG A 31 9.33 21.78 4.09
C ARG A 31 9.94 22.35 2.81
N LEU A 32 11.20 22.79 2.84
CA LEU A 32 11.93 23.25 1.65
C LEU A 32 12.09 22.14 0.59
N LEU A 33 12.23 20.89 1.03
CA LEU A 33 12.26 19.72 0.16
C LEU A 33 10.87 19.21 -0.28
N GLY A 34 9.78 19.91 0.11
CA GLY A 34 8.41 19.47 -0.16
C GLY A 34 8.03 18.17 0.54
N ARG A 35 8.76 17.78 1.59
CA ARG A 35 8.51 16.55 2.36
C ARG A 35 7.54 16.85 3.51
N PRO A 36 6.51 16.02 3.71
CA PRO A 36 5.63 16.15 4.86
C PRO A 36 6.40 15.88 6.15
N VAL A 37 6.13 16.67 7.18
CA VAL A 37 6.72 16.53 8.51
C VAL A 37 5.63 16.56 9.55
N VAL A 38 5.65 15.57 10.44
CA VAL A 38 4.78 15.50 11.61
C VAL A 38 5.65 15.39 12.84
N VAL A 39 5.32 16.16 13.88
CA VAL A 39 6.06 16.18 15.15
C VAL A 39 5.10 15.74 16.26
N GLU A 40 5.55 14.85 17.14
CA GLU A 40 4.90 14.53 18.42
C GLU A 40 5.82 15.00 19.55
N PRO A 41 5.63 16.23 20.07
CA PRO A 41 6.51 16.82 21.06
C PRO A 41 6.58 16.04 22.37
N GLN A 42 5.48 15.42 22.80
CA GLN A 42 5.43 14.68 24.07
C GLN A 42 6.32 13.44 24.03
N ALA A 43 6.37 12.77 22.87
CA ALA A 43 7.26 11.62 22.64
C ALA A 43 8.61 12.02 22.04
N ARG A 44 8.86 13.32 21.82
CA ARG A 44 10.11 13.89 21.29
C ARG A 44 10.57 13.24 19.99
N VAL A 45 9.61 12.95 19.12
CA VAL A 45 9.81 12.26 17.85
C VAL A 45 9.21 13.09 16.73
N MET A 46 9.80 12.96 15.55
CA MET A 46 9.22 13.49 14.33
C MET A 46 9.31 12.44 13.22
N ALA A 47 8.35 12.47 12.31
CA ALA A 47 8.35 11.69 11.09
C ALA A 47 8.50 12.64 9.89
N VAL A 48 9.39 12.28 8.97
CA VAL A 48 9.59 12.98 7.70
C VAL A 48 9.24 12.01 6.57
N GLY A 49 8.08 12.18 5.96
CA GLY A 49 7.63 11.32 4.86
C GLY A 49 8.33 11.63 3.55
N ALA A 50 8.05 10.82 2.53
CA ALA A 50 8.46 11.11 1.15
C ALA A 50 7.59 12.23 0.56
N SER A 51 8.12 12.99 -0.38
CA SER A 51 7.31 13.98 -1.09
C SER A 51 6.42 13.30 -2.13
N ALA A 52 5.30 13.95 -2.48
CA ALA A 52 4.43 13.49 -3.56
C ALA A 52 5.18 13.42 -4.90
N ALA A 53 6.10 14.35 -5.16
CA ALA A 53 6.94 14.34 -6.35
C ALA A 53 7.86 13.11 -6.39
N GLU A 54 8.51 12.78 -5.27
CA GLU A 54 9.38 11.60 -5.15
C GLU A 54 8.59 10.30 -5.40
N ARG A 55 7.38 10.18 -4.84
CA ARG A 55 6.50 9.02 -5.06
C ARG A 55 5.96 8.92 -6.48
N SER A 56 5.63 10.05 -7.09
CA SER A 56 5.08 10.05 -8.44
C SER A 56 6.13 9.77 -9.51
N ALA A 57 7.41 10.11 -9.29
CA ALA A 57 8.44 10.01 -10.32
C ALA A 57 8.62 8.59 -10.87
N ALA A 58 8.70 7.57 -10.01
CA ALA A 58 8.87 6.19 -10.45
C ALA A 58 7.63 5.66 -11.18
N LEU A 59 6.44 5.94 -10.63
CA LEU A 59 5.16 5.52 -11.19
C LEU A 59 4.89 6.19 -12.55
N ALA A 60 5.17 7.49 -12.68
CA ALA A 60 5.05 8.24 -13.94
C ALA A 60 6.01 7.74 -15.03
N ALA A 61 7.17 7.22 -14.65
CA ALA A 61 8.10 6.57 -15.59
C ALA A 61 7.66 5.15 -16.00
N GLY A 62 6.52 4.66 -15.48
CA GLY A 62 6.05 3.30 -15.69
C GLY A 62 6.98 2.25 -15.06
N GLN A 63 7.87 2.63 -14.16
CA GLN A 63 8.82 1.72 -13.52
C GLN A 63 8.23 1.25 -12.20
N ALA A 64 8.11 -0.07 -12.01
CA ALA A 64 7.66 -0.63 -10.74
C ALA A 64 8.67 -0.24 -9.62
N PRO A 65 8.24 0.47 -8.56
CA PRO A 65 9.10 0.78 -7.43
C PRO A 65 9.61 -0.50 -6.77
N GLY A 66 10.92 -0.59 -6.56
CA GLY A 66 11.54 -1.71 -5.86
C GLY A 66 11.21 -1.70 -4.36
N PHE A 67 11.07 -2.89 -3.79
CA PHE A 67 10.90 -3.09 -2.36
C PHE A 67 11.46 -4.45 -1.95
N THR A 68 11.72 -4.59 -0.64
CA THR A 68 11.98 -5.87 0.03
C THR A 68 11.05 -5.94 1.23
N LEU A 69 10.27 -7.02 1.34
CA LEU A 69 9.38 -7.27 2.48
C LEU A 69 9.59 -8.69 3.01
N PRO A 70 9.38 -8.90 4.32
CA PRO A 70 9.39 -10.23 4.89
C PRO A 70 8.12 -11.02 4.52
N ASP A 71 8.26 -12.34 4.40
CA ASP A 71 7.16 -13.27 4.55
C ASP A 71 6.81 -13.52 6.03
N VAL A 72 5.86 -14.43 6.29
CA VAL A 72 5.42 -14.78 7.65
C VAL A 72 6.50 -15.47 8.51
N HIS A 73 7.58 -15.94 7.89
CA HIS A 73 8.74 -16.53 8.57
C HIS A 73 9.89 -15.54 8.76
N GLY A 74 9.70 -14.27 8.35
CA GLY A 74 10.71 -13.23 8.43
C GLY A 74 11.75 -13.28 7.31
N VAL A 75 11.57 -14.14 6.30
CA VAL A 75 12.48 -14.20 5.14
C VAL A 75 12.16 -13.04 4.22
N GLY A 76 13.16 -12.22 3.92
CA GLY A 76 13.01 -11.08 3.01
C GLY A 76 12.97 -11.52 1.55
N HIS A 77 11.97 -11.04 0.81
CA HIS A 77 11.84 -11.22 -0.64
C HIS A 77 11.82 -9.86 -1.32
N SER A 78 12.55 -9.73 -2.42
CA SER A 78 12.71 -8.48 -3.15
C SER A 78 12.03 -8.56 -4.52
N LEU A 79 11.33 -7.51 -4.94
CA LEU A 79 10.71 -7.48 -6.27
C LEU A 79 11.73 -7.73 -7.41
N SER A 80 12.99 -7.34 -7.21
CA SER A 80 14.06 -7.57 -8.18
C SER A 80 14.39 -9.05 -8.43
N GLU A 81 14.05 -9.95 -7.51
CA GLU A 81 14.25 -11.40 -7.66
C GLU A 81 13.34 -12.00 -8.75
N LEU A 82 12.30 -11.27 -9.15
CA LEU A 82 11.32 -11.68 -10.15
C LEU A 82 11.56 -11.05 -11.53
N ARG A 83 12.70 -10.38 -11.74
CA ARG A 83 13.08 -9.89 -13.09
C ARG A 83 13.14 -11.06 -14.07
N GLY A 84 12.67 -10.82 -15.29
CA GLY A 84 12.50 -11.88 -16.30
C GLY A 84 11.18 -12.64 -16.20
N ARG A 85 10.28 -12.26 -15.27
CA ARG A 85 8.93 -12.83 -15.14
C ARG A 85 7.87 -11.74 -15.18
N LYS A 86 6.70 -12.07 -15.72
CA LYS A 86 5.48 -11.27 -15.53
C LYS A 86 5.01 -11.42 -14.10
N VAL A 87 4.68 -10.33 -13.44
CA VAL A 87 4.26 -10.33 -12.03
C VAL A 87 2.89 -9.66 -11.88
N ALA A 88 1.94 -10.38 -11.26
CA ALA A 88 0.76 -9.77 -10.66
C ALA A 88 1.03 -9.51 -9.17
N LEU A 89 1.19 -8.24 -8.80
CA LEU A 89 1.35 -7.81 -7.42
C LEU A 89 -0.04 -7.61 -6.80
N VAL A 90 -0.46 -8.55 -5.97
CA VAL A 90 -1.81 -8.64 -5.41
C VAL A 90 -1.83 -8.11 -3.97
N PHE A 91 -2.39 -6.93 -3.79
CA PHE A 91 -2.55 -6.33 -2.46
C PHE A 91 -3.89 -6.74 -1.82
N TRP A 92 -3.81 -7.23 -0.59
CA TRP A 92 -4.93 -7.73 0.18
C TRP A 92 -4.75 -7.42 1.67
N ALA A 93 -5.72 -7.74 2.51
CA ALA A 93 -5.55 -7.65 3.96
C ALA A 93 -6.47 -8.63 4.72
N SER A 94 -6.06 -9.03 5.92
CA SER A 94 -6.86 -9.90 6.80
C SER A 94 -8.22 -9.30 7.15
N TRP A 95 -8.27 -7.97 7.23
CA TRP A 95 -9.44 -7.18 7.55
C TRP A 95 -10.36 -6.92 6.34
N CYS A 96 -10.01 -7.40 5.14
CA CYS A 96 -10.83 -7.27 3.94
C CYS A 96 -11.37 -8.63 3.49
N GLY A 97 -12.55 -8.64 2.86
CA GLY A 97 -13.11 -9.85 2.26
C GLY A 97 -12.21 -10.46 1.17
N CYS A 98 -11.36 -9.67 0.53
CA CYS A 98 -10.46 -10.19 -0.52
C CYS A 98 -9.45 -11.24 -0.05
N ARG A 99 -9.26 -11.44 1.26
CA ARG A 99 -8.51 -12.60 1.79
C ARG A 99 -9.07 -13.95 1.30
N TYR A 100 -10.38 -14.03 1.03
CA TYR A 100 -11.01 -15.23 0.49
C TYR A 100 -10.67 -15.49 -0.99
N ASP A 101 -10.08 -14.52 -1.69
CA ASP A 101 -9.62 -14.67 -3.08
C ASP A 101 -8.23 -15.33 -3.16
N LEU A 102 -7.48 -15.40 -2.05
CA LEU A 102 -6.10 -15.89 -2.04
C LEU A 102 -5.94 -17.30 -2.64
N PRO A 103 -6.81 -18.29 -2.36
CA PRO A 103 -6.72 -19.60 -3.00
C PRO A 103 -6.89 -19.55 -4.53
N GLU A 104 -7.71 -18.62 -5.06
CA GLU A 104 -7.84 -18.44 -6.50
C GLU A 104 -6.60 -17.77 -7.10
N TRP A 105 -6.02 -16.78 -6.43
CA TRP A 105 -4.75 -16.20 -6.87
C TRP A 105 -3.62 -17.25 -6.94
N GLN A 106 -3.57 -18.17 -5.97
CA GLN A 106 -2.67 -19.32 -6.01
C GLN A 106 -2.96 -20.25 -7.21
N ARG A 107 -4.22 -20.52 -7.54
CA ARG A 107 -4.57 -21.32 -8.74
C ARG A 107 -4.13 -20.64 -10.02
N GLN A 108 -4.29 -19.32 -10.15
CA GLN A 108 -3.81 -18.59 -11.33
C GLN A 108 -2.30 -18.59 -11.43
N HIS A 109 -1.60 -18.43 -10.30
CA HIS A 109 -0.15 -18.57 -10.25
C HIS A 109 0.29 -19.94 -10.78
N ALA A 110 -0.28 -21.03 -10.27
CA ALA A 110 0.08 -22.38 -10.70
C ALA A 110 -0.25 -22.64 -12.18
N ALA A 111 -1.41 -22.18 -12.66
CA ALA A 111 -1.85 -22.39 -14.03
C ALA A 111 -1.01 -21.65 -15.08
N LEU A 112 -0.41 -20.52 -14.71
CA LEU A 112 0.33 -19.64 -15.61
C LEU A 112 1.86 -19.65 -15.34
N ALA A 113 2.34 -20.35 -14.32
CA ALA A 113 3.75 -20.37 -13.94
C ALA A 113 4.69 -20.83 -15.08
N ALA A 114 4.24 -21.78 -15.92
CA ALA A 114 4.99 -22.26 -17.08
C ALA A 114 5.18 -21.20 -18.18
N GLU A 115 4.31 -20.17 -18.21
CA GLU A 115 4.37 -19.05 -19.15
C GLU A 115 5.24 -17.89 -18.63
N GLY A 116 6.09 -18.14 -17.63
CA GLY A 116 6.95 -17.11 -17.05
C GLY A 116 6.22 -16.12 -16.12
N PHE A 117 5.05 -16.48 -15.60
CA PHE A 117 4.26 -15.64 -14.69
C PHE A 117 4.47 -15.98 -13.21
N SER A 118 4.33 -14.97 -12.34
CA SER A 118 4.26 -15.14 -10.89
C SER A 118 3.22 -14.21 -10.28
N VAL A 119 2.54 -14.69 -9.24
CA VAL A 119 1.85 -13.80 -8.29
C VAL A 119 2.87 -13.36 -7.24
N VAL A 120 2.67 -12.19 -6.65
CA VAL A 120 3.23 -11.80 -5.34
C VAL A 120 2.09 -11.23 -4.54
N SER A 121 1.69 -11.89 -3.46
CA SER A 121 0.60 -11.39 -2.61
C SER A 121 1.18 -10.60 -1.44
N VAL A 122 0.76 -9.35 -1.28
CA VAL A 122 1.22 -8.45 -0.21
C VAL A 122 0.05 -8.09 0.71
N ALA A 123 0.12 -8.54 1.95
CA ALA A 123 -0.83 -8.20 3.00
C ALA A 123 -0.51 -6.80 3.55
N VAL A 124 -1.44 -5.86 3.49
CA VAL A 124 -1.30 -4.50 4.07
C VAL A 124 -1.77 -4.46 5.53
N ASP A 125 -1.41 -5.51 6.27
CA ASP A 125 -1.69 -5.69 7.69
C ASP A 125 -0.58 -5.08 8.55
N ARG A 126 -0.92 -4.58 9.74
CA ARG A 126 0.04 -3.91 10.64
C ARG A 126 0.84 -4.85 11.53
N ARG A 127 0.45 -6.12 11.55
CA ARG A 127 1.10 -7.21 12.29
C ARG A 127 1.10 -8.47 11.41
N ILE A 128 2.17 -9.24 11.46
CA ILE A 128 2.30 -10.48 10.67
C ILE A 128 1.24 -11.50 11.10
N GLU A 129 0.94 -11.52 12.40
CA GLU A 129 0.02 -12.46 13.04
C GLU A 129 -1.42 -12.33 12.51
N ASP A 130 -1.80 -11.15 12.03
CA ASP A 130 -3.14 -10.91 11.46
C ASP A 130 -3.28 -11.55 10.07
N ALA A 131 -2.22 -11.50 9.26
CA ALA A 131 -2.19 -12.06 7.91
C ALA A 131 -1.86 -13.56 7.88
N ALA A 132 -1.06 -14.04 8.84
CA ALA A 132 -0.51 -15.40 8.83
C ALA A 132 -1.55 -16.53 8.69
N PRO A 133 -2.72 -16.51 9.38
CA PRO A 133 -3.72 -17.58 9.22
C PRO A 133 -4.26 -17.69 7.79
N TRP A 134 -4.48 -16.56 7.12
CA TRP A 134 -5.00 -16.51 5.75
C TRP A 134 -3.96 -16.93 4.72
N ILE A 135 -2.69 -16.58 4.95
CA ILE A 135 -1.57 -17.06 4.13
C ILE A 135 -1.43 -18.58 4.26
N ALA A 136 -1.49 -19.10 5.49
CA ALA A 136 -1.41 -20.52 5.75
C ALA A 136 -2.57 -21.30 5.09
N GLU A 137 -3.80 -20.78 5.17
CA GLU A 137 -4.98 -21.37 4.54
C GLU A 137 -4.87 -21.40 3.01
N ALA A 138 -4.35 -20.33 2.41
CA ALA A 138 -4.17 -20.25 0.96
C ALA A 138 -3.03 -21.14 0.43
N ALA A 139 -2.13 -21.60 1.30
CA ALA A 139 -0.97 -22.44 0.98
C ALA A 139 -0.23 -22.01 -0.31
N PRO A 140 0.20 -20.73 -0.41
CA PRO A 140 0.77 -20.20 -1.63
C PRO A 140 2.11 -20.86 -1.94
N THR A 141 2.36 -21.10 -3.23
CA THR A 141 3.69 -21.46 -3.75
C THR A 141 4.43 -20.25 -4.30
N HIS A 142 3.77 -19.10 -4.37
CA HIS A 142 4.35 -17.81 -4.70
C HIS A 142 4.74 -17.02 -3.43
N PRO A 143 5.58 -15.97 -3.55
CA PRO A 143 5.92 -15.12 -2.41
C PRO A 143 4.70 -14.44 -1.78
N ALA A 144 4.46 -14.71 -0.49
CA ALA A 144 3.39 -14.10 0.31
C ALA A 144 3.98 -13.24 1.43
N LEU A 145 3.87 -11.93 1.27
CA LEU A 145 4.61 -10.92 2.04
C LEU A 145 3.68 -10.09 2.92
N VAL A 146 4.22 -9.46 3.96
CA VAL A 146 3.46 -8.59 4.86
C VAL A 146 4.09 -7.20 4.96
N ASP A 147 3.31 -6.16 4.64
CA ASP A 147 3.70 -4.76 4.71
C ASP A 147 3.29 -4.11 6.05
N VAL A 148 3.95 -4.51 7.13
CA VAL A 148 3.64 -4.07 8.51
C VAL A 148 3.76 -2.56 8.71
N ASP A 149 4.55 -1.89 7.87
CA ASP A 149 4.80 -0.45 7.94
C ASP A 149 3.97 0.35 6.92
N GLY A 150 3.27 -0.30 5.99
CA GLY A 150 2.55 0.35 4.89
C GLY A 150 3.46 1.03 3.87
N ARG A 151 4.72 0.62 3.79
CA ARG A 151 5.72 1.24 2.90
C ARG A 151 5.47 0.90 1.46
N VAL A 152 5.09 -0.34 1.15
CA VAL A 152 4.79 -0.76 -0.21
C VAL A 152 3.43 -0.23 -0.63
N ALA A 153 2.46 -0.20 0.29
CA ALA A 153 1.19 0.49 0.08
C ALA A 153 1.40 1.97 -0.31
N ASP A 154 2.33 2.67 0.34
CA ASP A 154 2.71 4.03 -0.03
C ASP A 154 3.45 4.10 -1.37
N LEU A 155 4.46 3.24 -1.61
CA LEU A 155 5.21 3.21 -2.88
C LEU A 155 4.30 3.06 -4.09
N TYR A 156 3.26 2.25 -3.98
CA TYR A 156 2.30 1.99 -5.05
C TYR A 156 1.05 2.87 -4.96
N GLN A 157 0.95 3.82 -4.04
CA GLN A 157 -0.20 4.73 -3.89
C GLN A 157 -1.55 3.99 -3.74
N LEU A 158 -1.55 2.94 -2.90
CA LEU A 158 -2.75 2.19 -2.59
C LEU A 158 -3.71 3.04 -1.76
N LEU A 159 -4.98 2.99 -2.13
CA LEU A 159 -6.05 3.63 -1.38
C LEU A 159 -7.01 2.60 -0.79
N ASN A 160 -7.12 1.41 -1.39
CA ASN A 160 -7.96 0.34 -0.89
C ASN A 160 -7.48 -1.02 -1.41
N VAL A 161 -7.96 -2.10 -0.79
CA VAL A 161 -7.77 -3.49 -1.23
C VAL A 161 -9.12 -4.16 -1.56
N PRO A 162 -9.16 -5.11 -2.51
CA PRO A 162 -8.03 -5.60 -3.28
C PRO A 162 -7.59 -4.61 -4.35
N THR A 163 -6.29 -4.53 -4.57
CA THR A 163 -5.68 -3.82 -5.69
C THR A 163 -4.63 -4.73 -6.30
N VAL A 164 -4.57 -4.79 -7.63
CA VAL A 164 -3.57 -5.55 -8.36
C VAL A 164 -2.82 -4.63 -9.31
N VAL A 165 -1.51 -4.83 -9.41
CA VAL A 165 -0.62 -4.15 -10.36
C VAL A 165 0.05 -5.21 -11.22
N TRP A 166 0.08 -5.01 -12.54
CA TRP A 166 0.76 -5.92 -13.46
C TRP A 166 2.09 -5.33 -13.88
N ILE A 167 3.14 -6.15 -13.79
CA ILE A 167 4.52 -5.77 -14.02
C ILE A 167 5.11 -6.74 -15.05
N ASP A 168 5.73 -6.22 -16.10
CA ASP A 168 6.40 -7.05 -17.12
C ASP A 168 7.75 -7.59 -16.65
N GLU A 169 8.37 -8.42 -17.49
CA GLU A 169 9.66 -9.06 -17.28
C GLU A 169 10.80 -8.05 -17.09
N GLN A 170 10.67 -6.86 -17.66
CA GLN A 170 11.60 -5.74 -17.52
C GLN A 170 11.24 -4.84 -16.32
N GLY A 171 10.32 -5.28 -15.46
CA GLY A 171 9.90 -4.59 -14.25
C GLY A 171 9.14 -3.28 -14.51
N ARG A 172 8.50 -3.12 -15.67
CA ARG A 172 7.66 -1.97 -15.98
C ARG A 172 6.23 -2.27 -15.60
N ILE A 173 5.54 -1.29 -15.04
CA ILE A 173 4.10 -1.37 -14.79
C ILE A 173 3.41 -1.33 -16.15
N VAL A 174 2.66 -2.39 -16.47
CA VAL A 174 1.85 -2.49 -17.69
C VAL A 174 0.35 -2.37 -17.41
N ARG A 175 -0.04 -2.51 -16.14
CA ARG A 175 -1.36 -2.17 -15.62
C ARG A 175 -1.21 -1.60 -14.20
N PRO A 176 -1.50 -0.30 -13.98
CA PRO A 176 -1.36 0.32 -12.66
C PRO A 176 -2.48 -0.16 -11.72
N ASN A 177 -2.57 0.43 -10.53
CA ASN A 177 -3.54 0.06 -9.49
C ASN A 177 -4.97 -0.15 -10.02
N ASP A 178 -5.37 -1.42 -10.11
CA ASP A 178 -6.69 -1.83 -10.57
C ASP A 178 -7.40 -2.65 -9.48
N THR A 179 -8.66 -2.32 -9.18
CA THR A 179 -9.46 -3.10 -8.22
C THR A 179 -9.84 -4.45 -8.83
N GLN A 180 -9.05 -5.48 -8.60
CA GLN A 180 -9.23 -6.81 -9.19
C GLN A 180 -9.62 -7.83 -8.13
N PHE A 181 -10.69 -8.57 -8.39
CA PHE A 181 -11.12 -9.72 -7.60
C PHE A 181 -10.85 -10.99 -8.38
N ALA A 182 -10.50 -12.06 -7.66
CA ALA A 182 -10.33 -13.38 -8.25
C ALA A 182 -11.60 -14.24 -8.10
N THR A 183 -12.50 -13.91 -7.17
CA THR A 183 -13.79 -14.61 -7.02
C THR A 183 -14.98 -13.66 -7.07
N ASP A 184 -16.16 -14.21 -7.32
CA ASP A 184 -17.43 -13.47 -7.32
C ASP A 184 -18.09 -13.40 -5.93
N LEU A 185 -17.41 -13.83 -4.85
CA LEU A 185 -17.95 -13.86 -3.49
C LEU A 185 -18.49 -12.48 -3.04
N PHE A 186 -17.87 -11.40 -3.51
CA PHE A 186 -18.24 -10.02 -3.19
C PHE A 186 -18.77 -9.25 -4.40
N ARG A 187 -19.25 -9.93 -5.44
CA ARG A 187 -19.78 -9.29 -6.65
C ARG A 187 -20.98 -8.38 -6.37
N SER A 188 -21.88 -8.76 -5.46
CA SER A 188 -23.03 -7.93 -5.09
C SER A 188 -22.64 -6.61 -4.43
N MET A 189 -21.48 -6.56 -3.76
CA MET A 189 -20.98 -5.36 -3.09
C MET A 189 -20.04 -4.52 -3.96
N SER A 190 -19.26 -5.16 -4.83
CA SER A 190 -18.24 -4.50 -5.66
C SER A 190 -18.76 -4.12 -7.04
N GLY A 191 -19.76 -4.85 -7.56
CA GLY A 191 -20.21 -4.75 -8.94
C GLY A 191 -19.20 -5.32 -9.96
N LEU A 192 -18.13 -5.97 -9.50
CA LEU A 192 -17.04 -6.44 -10.35
C LEU A 192 -17.16 -7.94 -10.64
N ASP A 193 -16.93 -8.30 -11.90
CA ASP A 193 -16.92 -9.66 -12.41
C ASP A 193 -15.49 -10.20 -12.43
N SER A 194 -15.22 -11.24 -11.64
CA SER A 194 -13.89 -11.84 -11.55
C SER A 194 -13.48 -12.54 -12.85
N ALA A 195 -14.42 -13.13 -13.61
CA ALA A 195 -14.10 -13.85 -14.84
C ALA A 195 -13.46 -12.93 -15.89
N LYS A 196 -13.95 -11.69 -16.00
CA LYS A 196 -13.37 -10.65 -16.87
C LYS A 196 -11.93 -10.32 -16.50
N THR A 197 -11.67 -10.19 -15.20
CA THR A 197 -10.35 -9.90 -14.65
C THR A 197 -9.37 -11.05 -14.93
N LEU A 198 -9.77 -12.28 -14.63
CA LEU A 198 -8.96 -13.48 -14.84
C LEU A 198 -8.71 -13.76 -16.34
N HIS A 199 -9.70 -13.48 -17.19
CA HIS A 199 -9.53 -13.57 -18.64
C HIS A 199 -8.47 -12.57 -19.13
N ALA A 200 -8.56 -11.30 -18.74
CA ALA A 200 -7.59 -10.27 -19.11
C ALA A 200 -6.18 -10.62 -18.60
N LEU A 201 -6.05 -11.12 -17.37
CA LEU A 201 -4.77 -11.59 -16.82
C LEU A 201 -4.17 -12.69 -17.69
N ARG A 202 -4.97 -13.70 -18.08
CA ARG A 202 -4.51 -14.78 -18.94
C ARG A 202 -4.08 -14.27 -20.31
N ARG A 203 -4.86 -13.38 -20.95
CA ARG A 203 -4.48 -12.79 -22.24
C ARG A 203 -3.14 -12.06 -22.15
N TRP A 204 -2.95 -11.25 -21.12
CA TRP A 204 -1.68 -10.56 -20.91
C TRP A 204 -0.52 -11.54 -20.77
N VAL A 205 -0.69 -12.58 -19.95
CA VAL A 205 0.37 -13.56 -19.73
C VAL A 205 0.72 -14.32 -21.01
N THR A 206 -0.29 -14.80 -21.77
CA THR A 206 -0.06 -15.70 -22.91
C THR A 206 0.14 -14.98 -24.25
N ALA A 207 -0.27 -13.71 -24.36
CA ALA A 207 -0.31 -12.99 -25.64
C ALA A 207 0.15 -11.53 -25.56
N ASP A 208 0.71 -11.10 -24.42
CA ASP A 208 1.17 -9.71 -24.18
C ASP A 208 0.08 -8.62 -24.31
N ASP A 209 -1.19 -9.03 -24.29
CA ASP A 209 -2.32 -8.11 -24.36
C ASP A 209 -2.81 -7.70 -22.96
N THR A 210 -2.44 -6.48 -22.55
CA THR A 210 -2.79 -5.88 -21.24
C THR A 210 -4.23 -5.35 -21.18
N GLY A 211 -4.91 -5.26 -22.33
CA GLY A 211 -6.16 -4.53 -22.50
C GLY A 211 -6.02 -3.02 -22.35
N LEU A 212 -4.80 -2.47 -22.32
CA LEU A 212 -4.53 -1.04 -22.26
C LEU A 212 -3.63 -0.60 -23.41
N HIS A 213 -3.88 0.59 -23.96
CA HIS A 213 -2.93 1.23 -24.85
C HIS A 213 -1.64 1.56 -24.09
N PRO A 214 -0.44 1.46 -24.70
CA PRO A 214 0.82 1.75 -24.00
C PRO A 214 0.86 3.09 -23.27
N ASP A 215 0.31 4.14 -23.89
CA ASP A 215 0.24 5.49 -23.28
C ASP A 215 -0.77 5.58 -22.14
N ALA A 216 -1.77 4.69 -22.09
CA ALA A 216 -2.83 4.71 -21.08
C ALA A 216 -2.29 4.35 -19.68
N VAL A 217 -1.16 3.64 -19.58
CA VAL A 217 -0.55 3.32 -18.28
C VAL A 217 -0.20 4.60 -17.52
N ALA A 218 0.43 5.57 -18.17
CA ALA A 218 0.81 6.84 -17.54
C ALA A 218 -0.43 7.66 -17.14
N GLU A 219 -1.46 7.67 -17.98
CA GLU A 219 -2.72 8.40 -17.74
C GLU A 219 -3.54 7.80 -16.59
N LEU A 220 -3.57 6.46 -16.48
CA LEU A 220 -4.31 5.72 -15.46
C LEU A 220 -3.51 5.57 -14.16
N THR A 221 -2.21 5.82 -14.19
CA THR A 221 -1.36 5.83 -13.01
C THR A 221 -1.71 7.03 -12.15
N ARG A 222 -2.19 6.74 -10.93
CA ARG A 222 -2.55 7.79 -9.98
C ARG A 222 -1.28 8.45 -9.44
N PRO A 223 -1.09 9.77 -9.63
CA PRO A 223 0.01 10.46 -8.99
C PRO A 223 -0.21 10.49 -7.47
N ALA A 224 0.89 10.59 -6.73
CA ALA A 224 0.82 10.82 -5.29
C ALA A 224 0.32 12.24 -5.02
N ASP A 225 -0.47 12.39 -3.96
CA ASP A 225 -1.02 13.67 -3.53
C ASP A 225 -0.32 14.15 -2.22
N PRO A 226 0.08 15.43 -2.10
CA PRO A 226 0.75 15.94 -0.90
C PRO A 226 -0.04 15.75 0.40
N ARG A 227 -1.38 15.87 0.35
CA ARG A 227 -2.24 15.68 1.52
C ARG A 227 -2.28 14.20 1.92
N GLN A 228 -2.34 13.27 0.96
CA GLN A 228 -2.19 11.85 1.21
C GLN A 228 -0.82 11.49 1.78
N GLN A 229 0.26 12.11 1.29
CA GLN A 229 1.60 11.89 1.84
C GLN A 229 1.73 12.40 3.28
N LEU A 230 1.08 13.52 3.61
CA LEU A 230 0.99 13.97 5.00
C LEU A 230 0.17 13.01 5.86
N ALA A 231 -0.96 12.49 5.36
CA ALA A 231 -1.77 11.50 6.05
C ALA A 231 -0.98 10.21 6.34
N ARG A 232 -0.23 9.70 5.37
CA ARG A 232 0.64 8.52 5.55
C ARG A 232 1.80 8.79 6.50
N THR A 233 2.32 10.02 6.53
CA THR A 233 3.34 10.43 7.52
C THR A 233 2.77 10.40 8.94
N HIS A 234 1.53 10.87 9.13
CA HIS A 234 0.81 10.72 10.39
C HIS A 234 0.60 9.25 10.77
N ALA A 235 0.19 8.40 9.83
CA ALA A 235 -0.03 6.98 10.09
C ALA A 235 1.27 6.24 10.44
N ALA A 236 2.38 6.54 9.77
CA ALA A 236 3.70 6.00 10.08
C ALA A 236 4.17 6.41 11.49
N LEU A 237 4.00 7.70 11.84
CA LEU A 237 4.27 8.17 13.20
C LEU A 237 3.37 7.47 14.24
N ALA A 238 2.10 7.30 13.94
CA ALA A 238 1.14 6.62 14.81
C ALA A 238 1.53 5.16 15.08
N LEU A 239 1.96 4.42 14.05
CA LEU A 239 2.47 3.06 14.20
C LEU A 239 3.73 3.02 15.08
N TRP A 240 4.66 3.95 14.86
CA TRP A 240 5.86 4.06 15.70
C TRP A 240 5.48 4.32 17.16
N LEU A 241 4.60 5.30 17.41
CA LEU A 241 4.13 5.65 18.75
C LEU A 241 3.45 4.48 19.44
N LEU A 242 2.62 3.73 18.71
CA LEU A 242 1.93 2.55 19.24
C LEU A 242 2.94 1.46 19.68
N ARG A 243 3.97 1.21 18.87
CA ARG A 243 5.05 0.25 19.20
C ARG A 243 5.90 0.69 20.40
N HIS A 244 5.88 1.98 20.74
CA HIS A 244 6.59 2.56 21.88
C HIS A 244 5.63 2.93 23.03
N SER A 245 4.45 2.33 23.08
CA SER A 245 3.46 2.49 24.16
C SER A 245 2.91 3.92 24.35
N HIS A 246 3.04 4.78 23.33
CA HIS A 246 2.42 6.11 23.30
C HIS A 246 1.00 6.05 22.69
N HIS A 247 0.11 5.26 23.31
CA HIS A 247 -1.20 4.91 22.76
C HIS A 247 -2.10 6.11 22.43
N GLU A 248 -2.19 7.09 23.34
CA GLU A 248 -3.04 8.28 23.13
C GLU A 248 -2.53 9.13 21.95
N ALA A 249 -1.21 9.30 21.85
CA ALA A 249 -0.59 10.01 20.73
C ALA A 249 -0.79 9.28 19.41
N ALA A 250 -0.65 7.95 19.41
CA ALA A 250 -0.93 7.12 18.24
C ALA A 250 -2.38 7.29 17.76
N GLN A 251 -3.36 7.25 18.68
CA GLN A 251 -4.77 7.47 18.37
C GLN A 251 -5.02 8.83 17.70
N ARG A 252 -4.46 9.92 18.24
CA ARG A 252 -4.59 11.26 17.64
C ARG A 252 -4.01 11.32 16.23
N HIS A 253 -2.85 10.70 16.00
CA HIS A 253 -2.24 10.71 14.67
C HIS A 253 -2.93 9.79 13.66
N PHE A 254 -3.48 8.64 14.07
CA PHE A 254 -4.36 7.85 13.19
C PHE A 254 -5.63 8.61 12.83
N ALA A 255 -6.24 9.32 13.78
CA ALA A 255 -7.39 10.17 13.51
C ALA A 255 -7.05 11.30 12.53
N ALA A 256 -5.91 11.98 12.72
CA ALA A 256 -5.42 13.00 11.81
C ALA A 256 -5.18 12.46 10.39
N ALA A 257 -4.58 11.26 10.26
CA ALA A 257 -4.40 10.60 8.98
C ALA A 257 -5.74 10.33 8.27
N ALA A 258 -6.73 9.78 8.99
CA ALA A 258 -8.05 9.50 8.46
C ALA A 258 -8.81 10.76 8.03
N GLN A 259 -8.64 11.87 8.76
CA GLN A 259 -9.24 13.16 8.40
C GLN A 259 -8.59 13.81 7.17
N LEU A 260 -7.26 13.69 7.06
CA LEU A 260 -6.51 14.26 5.94
C LEU A 260 -6.81 13.54 4.62
N ALA A 261 -6.91 12.21 4.65
CA ALA A 261 -7.14 11.39 3.45
C ALA A 261 -8.24 10.35 3.70
N PRO A 262 -9.52 10.77 3.78
CA PRO A 262 -10.63 9.84 4.02
C PRO A 262 -10.78 8.80 2.91
N GLU A 263 -10.32 9.10 1.69
CA GLU A 263 -10.30 8.16 0.57
C GLU A 263 -9.23 7.06 0.68
N ASP A 264 -8.23 7.21 1.56
CA ASP A 264 -7.18 6.21 1.81
C ASP A 264 -7.67 5.19 2.85
N VAL A 265 -8.59 4.34 2.40
CA VAL A 265 -9.17 3.21 3.15
C VAL A 265 -8.09 2.30 3.71
N THR A 266 -7.01 2.07 2.97
CA THR A 266 -5.88 1.26 3.44
C THR A 266 -5.29 1.84 4.71
N THR A 267 -5.08 3.15 4.77
CA THR A 267 -4.50 3.83 5.93
C THR A 267 -5.41 3.75 7.16
N TRP A 268 -6.66 4.19 7.05
CA TRP A 268 -7.52 4.27 8.24
C TRP A 268 -8.12 2.93 8.65
N ARG A 269 -8.40 2.01 7.72
CA ARG A 269 -9.01 0.71 8.02
C ARG A 269 -8.01 -0.27 8.63
N SER A 270 -6.76 -0.25 8.18
CA SER A 270 -5.68 -1.05 8.79
C SER A 270 -5.35 -0.60 10.22
N ALA A 271 -5.71 0.62 10.61
CA ALA A 271 -5.55 1.11 11.97
C ALA A 271 -6.69 0.67 12.90
N MET A 272 -7.88 0.34 12.38
CA MET A 272 -9.06 0.01 13.20
C MET A 272 -8.78 -1.11 14.23
N PRO A 273 -8.19 -2.27 13.87
CA PRO A 273 -7.88 -3.31 14.85
C PRO A 273 -6.91 -2.86 15.94
N LEU A 274 -5.94 -2.01 15.59
CA LEU A 274 -4.99 -1.45 16.54
C LEU A 274 -5.65 -0.51 17.56
N LEU A 275 -6.82 0.01 17.22
CA LEU A 275 -7.64 0.89 18.04
C LEU A 275 -8.79 0.15 18.74
N GLY A 276 -8.85 -1.18 18.62
CA GLY A 276 -9.92 -2.00 19.19
C GLY A 276 -11.25 -1.88 18.45
N VAL A 277 -11.24 -1.40 17.21
CA VAL A 277 -12.43 -1.26 16.36
C VAL A 277 -12.46 -2.38 15.33
N ASP A 278 -13.62 -3.02 15.17
CA ASP A 278 -13.83 -4.05 14.16
C ASP A 278 -13.76 -3.45 12.74
N PRO A 279 -12.77 -3.81 11.90
CA PRO A 279 -12.62 -3.29 10.55
C PRO A 279 -13.67 -3.83 9.55
N MET A 280 -14.56 -4.71 10.00
CA MET A 280 -15.73 -5.21 9.28
C MET A 280 -17.05 -4.85 10.00
N GLY A 281 -16.98 -4.05 11.06
CA GLY A 281 -18.12 -3.68 11.90
C GLY A 281 -18.85 -2.42 11.44
N GLU A 282 -19.79 -1.95 12.26
CA GLU A 282 -20.66 -0.81 11.99
C GLU A 282 -19.88 0.47 11.65
N GLU A 283 -18.77 0.76 12.35
CA GLU A 283 -17.98 1.97 12.11
C GLU A 283 -17.35 1.98 10.71
N TYR A 284 -16.87 0.82 10.22
CA TYR A 284 -16.38 0.71 8.85
C TYR A 284 -17.49 1.02 7.84
N PHE A 285 -18.66 0.41 8.02
CA PHE A 285 -19.78 0.61 7.10
C PHE A 285 -20.31 2.05 7.14
N ALA A 286 -20.37 2.69 8.31
CA ALA A 286 -20.72 4.09 8.44
C ALA A 286 -19.75 5.01 7.67
N ARG A 287 -18.43 4.80 7.80
CA ARG A 287 -17.42 5.54 7.03
C ARG A 287 -17.54 5.27 5.54
N ARG A 288 -17.78 4.02 5.15
CA ARG A 288 -18.00 3.64 3.76
C ARG A 288 -19.21 4.37 3.16
N THR A 289 -20.34 4.38 3.85
CA THR A 289 -21.55 5.09 3.41
C THR A 289 -21.27 6.59 3.25
N ALA A 290 -20.57 7.21 4.20
CA ALA A 290 -20.21 8.62 4.11
C ALA A 290 -19.30 8.94 2.90
N LEU A 291 -18.39 8.03 2.52
CA LEU A 291 -17.59 8.16 1.31
C LEU A 291 -18.45 8.05 0.05
N GLU A 292 -19.37 7.08 0.00
CA GLU A 292 -20.30 6.89 -1.12
C GLU A 292 -21.21 8.11 -1.29
N GLU A 293 -21.77 8.65 -0.22
CA GLU A 293 -22.58 9.88 -0.21
C GLU A 293 -21.80 11.12 -0.65
N ALA A 294 -20.50 11.18 -0.33
CA ALA A 294 -19.58 12.23 -0.79
C ALA A 294 -19.10 12.03 -2.24
N GLY A 295 -19.54 10.97 -2.93
CA GLY A 295 -19.10 10.65 -4.29
C GLY A 295 -17.63 10.20 -4.39
N ILE A 296 -17.04 9.72 -3.29
CA ILE A 296 -15.66 9.25 -3.23
C ILE A 296 -15.63 7.74 -3.45
N PRO A 297 -15.16 7.24 -4.61
CA PRO A 297 -15.19 5.81 -4.90
C PRO A 297 -14.15 5.04 -4.08
N ILE A 298 -14.63 3.99 -3.39
CA ILE A 298 -13.84 3.03 -2.61
C ILE A 298 -13.16 2.00 -3.52
N TYR A 299 -13.82 1.64 -4.62
CA TYR A 299 -13.27 0.79 -5.67
C TYR A 299 -13.05 1.62 -6.93
N ARG A 300 -11.89 1.45 -7.55
CA ARG A 300 -11.46 2.24 -8.72
C ARG A 300 -10.94 1.29 -9.80
N PRO A 301 -11.83 0.46 -10.39
CA PRO A 301 -11.45 -0.45 -11.46
C PRO A 301 -10.92 0.34 -12.66
N LEU A 302 -9.86 -0.14 -13.30
CA LEU A 302 -9.39 0.44 -14.56
C LEU A 302 -10.36 0.09 -15.71
N PRO A 303 -10.43 0.95 -16.74
CA PRO A 303 -11.18 0.65 -17.95
C PRO A 303 -10.65 -0.60 -18.63
N ASP A 304 -11.52 -1.16 -19.47
CA ASP A 304 -11.30 -2.32 -20.31
C ASP A 304 -10.90 -3.63 -19.59
N ARG A 305 -11.94 -4.43 -19.36
CA ARG A 305 -11.86 -5.84 -18.94
C ARG A 305 -12.66 -6.73 -19.90
N GLN A 306 -12.93 -6.25 -21.12
CA GLN A 306 -13.79 -6.94 -22.08
C GLN A 306 -13.04 -8.09 -22.74
#